data_AF-A0A554A0C9-F1
#
_entry.id   AF-A0A554A0C9-F1
#
_cell.length_a   1.000
_cell.length_b   1.000
_cell.length_c   1.000
_cell.angle_alpha   90.00
_cell.angle_beta   90.00
_cell.angle_gamma   90.00
#
_symmetry.space_group_name_H-M   'P 1'
#
loop_
_entity.id
_entity.type
_entity.pdbx_description
1 polymer ?
#
loop_
_entity_poly.entity_id
_entity_poly.type
_entity_poly.pdbx_seq_one_letter_code
_entity_poly.pdbx_strand_id
1 'polypeptide(L)'
;MAVVDINKIKKLREDKNLSQKEMAKVIGCSTLHSYYRKEKGKQPFLANEIFLLAKFFGQKVENFFEVSVAKNAINNKSKLHG
;
A
#
# COMPACT_ATOMS: atom_id res chain seq x y z
N MET A 1 -0.22 -13.67 -5.80
CA MET A 1 -0.87 -12.87 -4.74
C MET A 1 -0.53 -11.42 -4.99
N ALA A 2 -1.51 -10.51 -4.99
CA ALA A 2 -1.25 -9.07 -5.04
C ALA A 2 -0.65 -8.62 -3.70
N VAL A 3 0.47 -7.91 -3.75
CA VAL A 3 1.17 -7.40 -2.56
C VAL A 3 0.81 -5.93 -2.41
N VAL A 4 0.46 -5.49 -1.19
CA VAL A 4 0.13 -4.09 -0.91
C VAL A 4 1.40 -3.27 -0.80
N ASP A 5 1.45 -2.14 -1.50
CA ASP A 5 2.56 -1.19 -1.41
C ASP A 5 2.40 -0.31 -0.16
N ILE A 6 3.03 -0.73 0.93
CA ILE A 6 2.99 -0.02 2.22
C ILE A 6 3.71 1.33 2.13
N ASN A 7 4.78 1.42 1.33
CA ASN A 7 5.55 2.66 1.17
C ASN A 7 4.70 3.75 0.49
N LYS A 8 3.88 3.36 -0.49
CA LYS A 8 2.91 4.24 -1.13
C LYS A 8 1.92 4.81 -0.12
N ILE A 9 1.33 3.97 0.73
CA ILE A 9 0.37 4.40 1.76
C ILE A 9 1.02 5.40 2.72
N LYS A 10 2.23 5.08 3.18
CA LYS A 10 3.02 5.95 4.06
C LYS A 10 3.29 7.32 3.43
N LYS A 11 3.73 7.33 2.17
CA LYS A 11 4.01 8.56 1.44
C LYS A 11 2.75 9.42 1.29
N LEU A 12 1.62 8.84 0.90
CA LEU A 12 0.35 9.58 0.78
C LEU A 12 -0.10 10.20 2.11
N ARG A 13 0.12 9.50 3.22
CA ARG A 13 -0.15 10.01 4.56
C ARG A 13 0.74 11.23 4.86
N GLU A 14 2.03 11.14 4.58
CA GLU A 14 3.02 12.21 4.82
C GLU A 14 2.79 13.42 3.90
N ASP A 15 2.50 13.20 2.62
CA ASP A 15 2.19 14.26 1.64
C ASP A 15 0.93 15.06 2.04
N LYS A 16 0.03 14.46 2.81
CA LYS A 16 -1.18 15.10 3.37
C LYS A 16 -0.97 15.63 4.81
N ASN A 17 0.24 15.55 5.36
CA ASN A 17 0.57 15.89 6.75
C ASN A 17 -0.32 15.19 7.78
N LEU A 18 -0.73 13.95 7.51
CA LEU A 18 -1.58 13.17 8.40
C LEU A 18 -0.73 12.38 9.40
N SER A 19 -1.13 12.42 10.66
CA SER A 19 -0.64 11.50 11.68
C SER A 19 -1.17 10.09 11.44
N GLN A 20 -0.45 9.10 11.96
CA GLN A 20 -0.94 7.71 11.98
C GLN A 20 -2.27 7.55 12.74
N LYS A 21 -2.55 8.43 13.72
CA LYS A 21 -3.80 8.43 14.49
C LYS A 21 -4.98 8.87 13.61
N GLU A 22 -4.78 9.92 12.82
CA GLU A 22 -5.79 10.37 11.85
C GLU A 22 -6.03 9.30 10.79
N MET A 23 -4.95 8.67 10.33
CA MET A 23 -5.05 7.63 9.32
C MET A 23 -5.75 6.36 9.83
N ALA A 24 -5.57 6.02 11.11
CA ALA A 24 -6.34 4.98 11.77
C ALA A 24 -7.86 5.26 11.73
N LYS A 25 -8.27 6.51 11.99
CA LYS A 25 -9.70 6.91 11.94
C LYS A 25 -10.28 6.77 10.53
N VAL A 26 -9.52 7.15 9.49
CA VAL A 26 -9.97 7.05 8.09
C VAL A 26 -10.31 5.60 7.71
N ILE A 27 -9.51 4.64 8.15
CA ILE A 27 -9.71 3.22 7.81
C ILE A 27 -10.52 2.45 8.86
N GLY A 28 -11.07 3.13 9.87
CA GLY A 28 -11.85 2.50 10.93
C GLY A 28 -11.04 1.64 11.92
N CYS A 29 -9.73 1.86 12.03
CA CYS A 29 -8.91 1.21 13.05
C CYS A 29 -9.20 1.80 14.44
N SER A 30 -9.50 0.94 15.40
CA SER A 30 -9.82 1.35 16.78
C SER A 30 -8.63 1.97 17.52
N THR A 31 -7.39 1.69 17.09
CA THR A 31 -6.17 2.18 17.76
C THR A 31 -5.11 2.66 16.79
N LEU A 32 -4.33 3.65 17.23
CA LEU A 32 -3.09 4.10 16.58
C LEU A 32 -2.14 2.92 16.33
N HIS A 33 -2.00 2.03 17.32
CA HIS A 33 -1.08 0.91 17.25
C HIS A 33 -1.44 -0.09 16.16
N SER A 34 -2.74 -0.30 15.88
CA SER A 34 -3.19 -1.12 14.76
C SER A 34 -2.69 -0.59 13.42
N TYR A 35 -2.85 0.71 13.18
CA TYR A 35 -2.37 1.36 11.96
C TYR A 35 -0.84 1.31 11.86
N TYR A 36 -0.13 1.65 12.94
CA TYR A 36 1.33 1.60 13.01
C TYR A 36 1.88 0.22 12.62
N ARG A 37 1.28 -0.87 13.14
CA ARG A 37 1.71 -2.24 12.80
C ARG A 37 1.50 -2.54 11.32
N LYS A 38 0.43 -2.03 10.70
CA LYS A 38 0.20 -2.18 9.26
C LYS A 38 1.25 -1.45 8.43
N GLU A 39 1.54 -0.21 8.79
CA GLU A 39 2.55 0.61 8.09
C GLU A 39 3.99 0.10 8.31
N LYS A 40 4.22 -0.70 9.35
CA LYS A 40 5.49 -1.43 9.57
C LYS A 40 5.53 -2.82 8.92
N GLY A 41 4.49 -3.22 8.19
CA GLY A 41 4.39 -4.55 7.59
C GLY A 41 4.23 -5.69 8.60
N LYS A 42 3.94 -5.39 9.87
CA LYS A 42 3.70 -6.39 10.93
C LYS A 42 2.27 -6.94 10.90
N GLN A 43 1.39 -6.31 10.14
CA GLN A 43 0.01 -6.75 9.90
C GLN A 43 -0.40 -6.33 8.48
N PRO A 44 -1.08 -7.17 7.70
CA PRO A 44 -1.55 -6.75 6.38
C PRO A 44 -2.68 -5.72 6.47
N PHE A 45 -2.81 -4.91 5.42
CA PHE A 45 -4.03 -4.14 5.16
C PHE A 45 -5.10 -5.07 4.61
N LEU A 46 -6.33 -4.92 5.10
CA LEU A 46 -7.50 -5.64 4.62
C LEU A 46 -8.05 -4.96 3.37
N ALA A 47 -8.76 -5.71 2.52
CA ALA A 47 -9.29 -5.18 1.26
C ALA A 47 -10.25 -3.98 1.48
N ASN A 48 -11.09 -4.04 2.52
CA ASN A 48 -11.98 -2.94 2.89
C ASN A 48 -11.21 -1.69 3.34
N GLU A 49 -10.08 -1.85 4.04
CA GLU A 49 -9.24 -0.74 4.45
C GLU A 49 -8.57 -0.07 3.24
N ILE A 50 -8.09 -0.87 2.28
CA ILE A 50 -7.53 -0.34 1.02
C ILE A 50 -8.60 0.41 0.23
N PHE A 51 -9.82 -0.11 0.18
CA PHE A 51 -10.94 0.60 -0.44
C PHE A 51 -11.22 1.97 0.23
N LEU A 52 -11.17 2.03 1.56
CA LEU A 52 -11.32 3.29 2.30
C LEU A 52 -10.16 4.26 2.03
N LEU A 53 -8.92 3.76 1.96
CA LEU A 53 -7.75 4.57 1.58
C LEU A 53 -7.91 5.14 0.17
N ALA A 54 -8.31 4.30 -0.79
CA ALA A 54 -8.55 4.70 -2.17
C ALA A 54 -9.61 5.81 -2.27
N LYS A 55 -10.74 5.64 -1.58
CA LYS A 55 -11.80 6.66 -1.50
C LYS A 55 -11.29 7.95 -0.85
N PHE A 56 -10.56 7.86 0.24
CA PHE A 56 -10.05 9.03 0.97
C PHE A 56 -9.02 9.83 0.17
N PHE A 57 -8.09 9.16 -0.51
CA PHE A 57 -7.06 9.82 -1.31
C PHE A 57 -7.50 10.13 -2.74
N GLY A 58 -8.72 9.75 -3.14
CA GLY A 58 -9.21 9.93 -4.51
C GLY A 58 -8.38 9.14 -5.54
N GLN A 59 -7.85 7.99 -5.15
CA GLN A 59 -7.02 7.14 -6.00
C GLN A 59 -7.74 5.84 -6.34
N LYS A 60 -7.30 5.20 -7.42
CA LYS A 60 -7.73 3.85 -7.78
C LYS A 60 -7.15 2.83 -6.80
N VAL A 61 -7.90 1.77 -6.48
CA VAL A 61 -7.50 0.73 -5.52
C VAL A 61 -6.22 0.02 -5.99
N GLU A 62 -6.06 -0.15 -7.29
CA GLU A 62 -4.91 -0.76 -7.95
C GLU A 62 -3.60 0.00 -7.65
N ASN A 63 -3.66 1.30 -7.41
CA ASN A 63 -2.48 2.13 -7.11
C ASN A 63 -1.84 1.81 -5.75
N PHE A 64 -2.53 1.05 -4.90
CA PHE A 64 -2.06 0.62 -3.58
C PHE A 64 -1.40 -0.75 -3.60
N PHE A 65 -1.31 -1.39 -4.76
CA PHE A 65 -0.65 -2.68 -4.90
C PHE A 65 0.67 -2.52 -5.64
N GLU A 66 1.66 -3.30 -5.23
CA GLU A 66 2.92 -3.40 -5.94
C GLU A 66 2.64 -3.94 -7.35
N VAL A 67 3.10 -3.19 -8.35
CA VAL A 67 3.14 -3.69 -9.73
C VAL A 67 4.28 -4.70 -9.80
N SER A 68 4.03 -5.90 -9.27
CA SER A 68 4.84 -7.07 -9.59
C SER A 68 4.52 -7.46 -11.03
N VAL A 69 5.07 -6.71 -11.99
CA VAL A 69 5.44 -7.34 -13.26
C VAL A 69 6.33 -8.48 -12.82
N ALA A 70 5.88 -9.72 -13.00
CA ALA A 70 6.63 -10.90 -12.63
C ALA A 70 8.08 -10.67 -13.05
N LYS A 71 9.02 -10.65 -12.09
CA LYS A 71 10.45 -10.44 -12.38
C LYS A 71 10.96 -11.44 -13.45
N ASN A 72 10.22 -12.54 -13.65
CA ASN A 72 10.41 -13.50 -14.74
C ASN A 72 10.19 -12.95 -16.16
N ALA A 73 9.43 -11.88 -16.37
CA ALA A 73 9.26 -11.25 -17.69
C ALA A 73 10.44 -10.34 -18.07
N ILE A 74 11.18 -9.83 -17.08
CA ILE A 74 12.34 -8.95 -17.32
C ILE A 74 13.60 -9.77 -17.65
N ASN A 75 13.75 -10.98 -17.07
CA ASN A 75 14.93 -11.83 -17.27
C ASN A 75 15.04 -12.51 -18.66
N ASN A 76 14.02 -12.45 -19.51
CA ASN A 76 14.09 -13.05 -20.86
C ASN A 76 14.59 -12.09 -21.96
N LYS A 77 14.85 -10.80 -21.65
CA LYS A 77 15.43 -9.85 -22.64
C LYS A 77 16.96 -9.83 -22.70
N SER A 78 17.66 -10.44 -21.74
CA SER A 78 19.13 -10.47 -21.69
C SER A 78 19.77 -11.69 -22.37
N LYS A 79 18.98 -12.60 -22.98
CA LYS A 79 19.50 -13.84 -23.58
C LYS A 79 19.39 -13.90 -25.12
N LEU A 80 19.26 -12.76 -25.79
CA LEU A 80 19.16 -12.66 -27.26
C LEU A 80 20.34 -11.95 -27.94
N HIS A 81 21.45 -11.72 -27.22
CA HIS A 81 22.74 -11.46 -27.84
C HIS A 81 23.78 -12.41 -27.26
N GLY A 82 23.92 -13.56 -27.92
CA GLY A 82 24.98 -14.54 -27.78
C GLY A 82 25.10 -15.26 -29.10
#